data_AF-A0A067GIW1-F1
#
_entry.id   AF-A0A067GIW1-F1
#
_cell.length_a   1.000
_cell.length_b   1.000
_cell.length_c   1.000
_cell.angle_alpha   90.00
_cell.angle_beta   90.00
_cell.angle_gamma   90.00
#
_symmetry.space_group_name_H-M   'P 1'
#
loop_
_entity.id
_entity.type
_entity.pdbx_description
1 polymer ?
#
loop_
_entity_poly.entity_id
_entity_poly.type
_entity_poly.pdbx_seq_one_letter_code
_entity_poly.pdbx_strand_id
1 'polypeptide(L)'
;MEIQELTAVIKQDITALNSAVVDLQLVSNSRNDGISSDTTSHSTTVVDDLKNRLMSATKEFKEVLTMRTENLKVHESRRQLFSSTASKDSANPFVRQRPLATRSAAASTSSSPPPWANGSPSSSQLFPRKQDGESQPLLQQQQHHQQQQHHQQQQQQQMVPLQDSYMQSRAEALQNVESTIHELGNIFNQLATLVSQQGEIAIRIDENMDDTMANVEGAQGALLKYLNSISSNRWLMIKIFFVLIFFLMIFLFFVA
;
A
#
# COMPACT_ATOMS: atom_id res chain seq x y z
N MET A 1 5.92 -10.24 -13.75
CA MET A 1 6.73 -9.14 -14.30
C MET A 1 6.26 -7.80 -13.73
N GLU A 2 5.09 -7.29 -14.08
CA GLU A 2 4.61 -5.94 -13.64
C GLU A 2 4.75 -5.65 -12.13
N ILE A 3 4.35 -6.58 -11.25
CA ILE A 3 4.44 -6.31 -9.80
C ILE A 3 5.89 -6.31 -9.28
N GLN A 4 6.81 -7.06 -9.90
CA GLN A 4 8.24 -7.00 -9.54
C GLN A 4 8.85 -5.67 -9.97
N GLU A 5 8.45 -5.17 -11.15
CA GLU A 5 8.88 -3.86 -11.64
C GLU A 5 8.39 -2.75 -10.71
N LEU A 6 7.10 -2.74 -10.34
CA LEU A 6 6.55 -1.80 -9.37
C LEU A 6 7.27 -1.88 -8.01
N THR A 7 7.59 -3.09 -7.55
CA THR A 7 8.36 -3.27 -6.30
C THR A 7 9.75 -2.65 -6.41
N ALA A 8 10.42 -2.81 -7.55
CA ALA A 8 11.74 -2.24 -7.80
C ALA A 8 11.71 -0.70 -7.88
N VAL A 9 10.71 -0.14 -8.56
CA VAL A 9 10.52 1.33 -8.66
C VAL A 9 10.27 1.92 -7.28
N ILE A 10 9.31 1.39 -6.52
CA ILE A 10 8.99 1.90 -5.17
C ILE A 10 10.20 1.78 -4.24
N LYS A 11 10.95 0.66 -4.32
CA LYS A 11 12.20 0.49 -3.57
C LYS A 11 13.20 1.59 -3.92
N GLN A 12 13.41 1.87 -5.20
CA GLN A 12 14.35 2.88 -5.66
C GLN A 12 13.94 4.28 -5.18
N ASP A 13 12.66 4.60 -5.25
CA ASP A 13 12.12 5.88 -4.78
C ASP A 13 12.30 6.05 -3.27
N ILE A 14 11.95 5.04 -2.46
CA ILE A 14 12.16 5.07 -1.01
C ILE A 14 13.64 5.27 -0.66
N THR A 15 14.54 4.62 -1.40
CA THR A 15 15.98 4.74 -1.19
C THR A 15 16.48 6.15 -1.53
N ALA A 16 16.02 6.71 -2.65
CA ALA A 16 16.34 8.07 -3.07
C ALA A 16 15.81 9.11 -2.07
N LEU A 17 14.57 8.95 -1.61
CA LEU A 17 13.96 9.80 -0.59
C LEU A 17 14.72 9.72 0.74
N ASN A 18 15.13 8.53 1.17
CA ASN A 18 15.93 8.37 2.38
C ASN A 18 17.26 9.13 2.29
N SER A 19 17.97 9.02 1.16
CA SER A 19 19.21 9.78 0.92
C SER A 19 18.95 11.29 0.97
N ALA A 20 17.92 11.76 0.27
CA ALA A 20 17.59 13.19 0.23
C ALA A 20 17.21 13.75 1.61
N VAL A 21 16.51 12.99 2.45
CA VAL A 21 16.16 13.38 3.82
C VAL A 21 17.41 13.45 4.70
N VAL A 22 18.33 12.50 4.57
CA VAL A 22 19.62 12.53 5.29
C VAL A 22 20.46 13.73 4.87
N ASP A 23 20.55 14.01 3.57
CA ASP A 23 21.28 15.17 3.04
C ASP A 23 20.66 16.49 3.54
N LEU A 24 19.33 16.60 3.53
CA LEU A 24 18.62 17.76 4.04
C LEU A 24 18.86 17.97 5.54
N GLN A 25 18.92 16.89 6.33
CA GLN A 25 19.25 16.97 7.75
C GLN A 25 20.69 17.46 7.98
N LEU A 26 21.66 17.00 7.17
CA LEU A 26 23.04 17.48 7.26
C LEU A 26 23.12 18.99 6.98
N VAL A 27 22.41 19.45 5.95
CA VAL A 27 22.34 20.89 5.62
C VAL A 27 21.67 21.67 6.76
N SER A 28 20.54 21.18 7.28
CA SER A 28 19.83 21.81 8.41
C SER A 28 20.74 21.96 9.64
N ASN A 29 21.44 20.89 10.03
CA ASN A 29 22.37 20.91 11.16
C ASN A 29 23.57 21.86 10.92
N SER A 30 24.08 21.95 9.68
CA SER A 30 25.20 22.84 9.35
C SER A 30 24.83 24.33 9.33
N ARG A 31 23.54 24.63 9.07
CA ARG A 31 23.02 26.00 8.92
C ARG A 31 22.70 26.69 10.25
N ASN A 32 22.84 25.96 11.37
CA ASN A 32 22.44 26.41 12.70
C ASN A 32 23.32 27.56 13.28
N ASP A 33 24.50 27.84 12.70
CA ASP A 33 25.52 28.71 13.31
C ASP A 33 25.41 30.22 13.00
N GLY A 34 24.35 30.67 12.31
CA GLY A 34 24.25 32.11 11.97
C GLY A 34 22.97 32.60 11.31
N ILE A 35 21.88 31.83 11.39
CA ILE A 35 20.61 32.15 10.75
C ILE A 35 19.51 32.33 11.80
N SER A 36 18.47 33.12 11.48
CA SER A 36 17.36 33.41 12.39
C SER A 36 16.69 32.11 12.90
N SER A 37 16.44 32.06 14.21
CA SER A 37 15.84 30.93 14.94
C SER A 37 14.62 30.34 14.23
N ASP A 38 13.76 31.20 13.71
CA ASP A 38 12.49 30.82 13.08
C ASP A 38 12.71 29.95 11.84
N THR A 39 13.73 30.26 11.04
CA THR A 39 14.02 29.49 9.82
C THR A 39 14.66 28.15 10.14
N THR A 40 15.48 28.08 11.19
CA THR A 40 16.01 26.82 11.72
C THR A 40 14.89 25.93 12.25
N SER A 41 13.98 26.49 13.07
CA SER A 41 12.83 25.76 13.60
C SER A 41 11.92 25.23 12.48
N HIS A 42 11.60 26.08 11.50
CA HIS A 42 10.82 25.67 10.34
C HIS A 42 11.50 24.55 9.54
N SER A 43 12.80 24.69 9.22
CA SER A 43 13.54 23.68 8.46
C SER A 43 13.63 22.34 9.19
N THR A 44 13.80 22.36 10.52
CA THR A 44 13.79 21.16 11.36
C THR A 44 12.42 20.50 11.32
N THR A 45 11.35 21.27 11.49
CA THR A 45 9.96 20.77 11.43
C THR A 45 9.64 20.09 10.10
N VAL A 46 10.07 20.69 8.98
CA VAL A 46 9.88 20.11 7.65
C VAL A 46 10.66 18.79 7.51
N VAL A 47 11.91 18.73 7.97
CA VAL A 47 12.71 17.51 7.95
C VAL A 47 12.04 16.41 8.78
N ASP A 48 11.50 16.74 9.94
CA ASP A 48 10.85 15.80 10.85
C ASP A 48 9.55 15.24 10.25
N ASP A 49 8.72 16.09 9.63
CA ASP A 49 7.53 15.65 8.90
C ASP A 49 7.89 14.70 7.75
N LEU A 50 8.89 15.07 6.94
CA LEU A 50 9.35 14.23 5.84
C LEU A 50 9.86 12.87 6.32
N LYS A 51 10.60 12.82 7.44
CA LYS A 51 11.05 11.56 8.06
C LYS A 51 9.88 10.69 8.50
N ASN A 52 8.90 11.27 9.20
CA ASN A 52 7.73 10.53 9.67
C ASN A 52 6.89 9.98 8.51
N ARG A 53 6.68 10.78 7.46
CA ARG A 53 5.95 10.35 6.26
C ARG A 53 6.70 9.25 5.52
N LEU A 54 8.02 9.37 5.37
CA LEU A 54 8.85 8.34 4.75
C LEU A 54 8.86 7.05 5.56
N MET A 55 8.95 7.14 6.89
CA MET A 55 8.87 5.98 7.78
C MET A 55 7.53 5.25 7.65
N SER A 56 6.44 6.01 7.61
CA SER A 56 5.08 5.47 7.42
C SER A 56 4.94 4.78 6.07
N ALA A 57 5.36 5.42 4.97
CA ALA A 57 5.33 4.84 3.64
C ALA A 57 6.20 3.57 3.53
N THR A 58 7.39 3.58 4.13
CA THR A 58 8.30 2.42 4.18
C THR A 58 7.67 1.26 4.94
N LYS A 59 6.98 1.55 6.06
CA LYS A 59 6.25 0.56 6.86
C LYS A 59 5.10 -0.06 6.06
N GLU A 60 4.24 0.75 5.46
CA GLU A 60 3.12 0.28 4.63
C GLU A 60 3.61 -0.59 3.46
N PHE A 61 4.68 -0.16 2.78
CA PHE A 61 5.25 -0.93 1.67
C PHE A 61 5.79 -2.29 2.15
N LYS A 62 6.48 -2.32 3.29
CA LYS A 62 6.92 -3.58 3.91
C LYS A 62 5.75 -4.50 4.26
N GLU A 63 4.65 -3.97 4.79
CA GLU A 63 3.45 -4.74 5.12
C GLU A 63 2.83 -5.37 3.87
N VAL A 64 2.71 -4.61 2.77
CA VAL A 64 2.21 -5.12 1.48
C VAL A 64 3.09 -6.24 0.93
N LEU A 65 4.42 -6.09 0.98
CA LEU A 65 5.36 -7.13 0.55
C LEU A 65 5.30 -8.38 1.43
N THR A 66 5.10 -8.20 2.73
CA THR A 66 4.92 -9.30 3.69
C THR A 66 3.62 -10.06 3.38
N MET A 67 2.51 -9.34 3.20
CA MET A 67 1.22 -9.93 2.83
C MET A 67 1.29 -10.67 1.50
N ARG A 68 2.02 -10.14 0.50
CA ARG A 68 2.26 -10.84 -0.76
C ARG A 68 3.03 -12.14 -0.55
N THR A 69 4.08 -12.12 0.27
CA THR A 69 4.90 -13.30 0.60
C THR A 69 4.04 -14.38 1.26
N GLU A 70 3.20 -13.99 2.22
CA GLU A 70 2.25 -14.89 2.89
C GLU A 70 1.26 -15.50 1.88
N ASN A 71 0.62 -14.69 1.04
CA ASN A 71 -0.29 -15.18 0.01
C ASN A 71 0.38 -16.16 -0.96
N LEU A 72 1.64 -15.88 -1.34
CA LEU A 72 2.41 -16.80 -2.17
C LEU A 72 2.69 -18.12 -1.43
N LYS A 73 3.03 -18.09 -0.15
CA LYS A 73 3.28 -19.28 0.67
C LYS A 73 2.01 -20.12 0.87
N VAL A 74 0.87 -19.49 1.15
CA VAL A 74 -0.43 -20.17 1.28
C VAL A 74 -0.79 -20.91 -0.02
N HIS A 75 -0.63 -20.24 -1.16
CA HIS A 75 -0.92 -20.84 -2.46
C HIS A 75 0.06 -21.98 -2.80
N GLU A 76 1.30 -21.92 -2.33
CA GLU A 76 2.25 -23.03 -2.47
C GLU A 76 1.88 -24.22 -1.58
N SER A 77 1.56 -23.99 -0.31
CA SER A 77 1.09 -25.02 0.62
C SER A 77 -0.14 -25.75 0.08
N ARG A 78 -1.14 -24.99 -0.39
CA ARG A 78 -2.33 -25.55 -1.07
C ARG A 78 -1.93 -26.40 -2.27
N ARG A 79 -1.02 -25.92 -3.11
CA ARG A 79 -0.56 -26.70 -4.27
C ARG A 79 0.16 -27.97 -3.82
N GLN A 80 1.01 -27.95 -2.80
CA GLN A 80 1.68 -29.16 -2.31
C GLN A 80 0.67 -30.21 -1.81
N LEU A 81 -0.40 -29.80 -1.13
CA LEU A 81 -1.46 -30.70 -0.65
C LEU A 81 -2.29 -31.34 -1.77
N PHE A 82 -2.57 -30.60 -2.86
CA PHE A 82 -3.46 -31.06 -3.94
C PHE A 82 -2.74 -31.50 -5.22
N SER A 83 -1.47 -31.17 -5.40
CA SER A 83 -0.67 -31.48 -6.59
C SER A 83 0.22 -32.71 -6.40
N SER A 84 0.64 -33.02 -5.17
CA SER A 84 1.47 -34.21 -4.90
C SER A 84 0.71 -35.53 -4.98
N THR A 85 -0.63 -35.49 -4.92
CA THR A 85 -1.53 -36.64 -5.07
C THR A 85 -1.84 -36.97 -6.53
N ALA A 86 -1.74 -36.01 -7.45
CA ALA A 86 -2.05 -36.24 -8.87
C ALA A 86 -0.98 -37.07 -9.61
N SER A 87 0.25 -37.11 -9.12
CA SER A 87 1.38 -37.81 -9.76
C SER A 87 1.68 -39.20 -9.18
N LYS A 88 0.99 -39.65 -8.13
CA LYS A 88 1.20 -40.98 -7.52
C LYS A 88 0.04 -41.96 -7.71
N ASP A 89 -1.15 -41.47 -8.05
CA ASP A 89 -2.33 -42.27 -8.37
C ASP A 89 -2.93 -41.83 -9.72
N SER A 90 -2.25 -42.12 -10.82
CA SER A 90 -2.87 -42.09 -12.16
C SER A 90 -3.76 -43.32 -12.39
N ALA A 91 -4.56 -43.71 -11.39
CA ALA A 91 -5.68 -44.62 -11.56
C ALA A 91 -6.94 -43.77 -11.71
N ASN A 92 -7.25 -43.37 -12.94
CA ASN A 92 -8.46 -42.62 -13.30
C ASN A 92 -9.69 -43.13 -12.51
N PRO A 93 -10.23 -42.37 -11.53
CA PRO A 93 -11.38 -42.84 -10.74
C PRO A 93 -12.69 -42.79 -11.54
N PHE A 94 -12.69 -42.14 -12.71
CA PHE A 94 -13.87 -41.97 -13.57
C PHE A 94 -13.98 -42.98 -14.71
N VAL A 95 -13.03 -43.91 -14.88
CA VAL A 95 -13.09 -44.92 -15.97
C VAL A 95 -13.90 -46.17 -15.59
N ARG A 96 -14.38 -46.29 -14.35
CA ARG A 96 -14.98 -47.54 -13.85
C ARG A 96 -16.51 -47.62 -13.84
N GLN A 97 -17.22 -46.87 -14.66
CA GLN A 97 -18.68 -47.03 -14.78
C GLN A 97 -19.16 -46.95 -16.23
N ARG A 98 -18.87 -47.98 -17.02
CA ARG A 98 -19.75 -48.38 -18.11
C ARG A 98 -20.38 -49.73 -17.74
N PRO A 99 -21.56 -49.75 -17.11
CA PRO A 99 -22.29 -51.00 -16.91
C PRO A 99 -22.75 -51.48 -18.29
N LEU A 100 -22.17 -52.58 -18.76
CA LEU A 100 -22.72 -53.34 -19.88
C LEU A 100 -24.05 -53.93 -19.41
N ALA A 101 -25.15 -53.33 -19.82
CA ALA A 101 -26.50 -53.80 -19.49
C ALA A 101 -26.78 -55.12 -20.22
N THR A 102 -26.39 -56.25 -19.63
CA THR A 102 -27.05 -57.53 -19.89
C THR A 102 -28.37 -57.52 -19.15
N ARG A 103 -29.46 -57.43 -19.91
CA ARG A 103 -30.84 -57.57 -19.44
C ARG A 103 -30.95 -58.90 -18.70
N SER A 104 -31.30 -58.85 -17.42
CA SER A 104 -31.98 -59.92 -16.71
C SER A 104 -32.79 -59.31 -15.58
N ALA A 105 -33.99 -59.85 -15.45
CA ALA A 105 -35.11 -59.32 -14.69
C ALA A 105 -34.90 -59.33 -13.16
N ALA A 106 -35.78 -58.56 -12.52
CA ALA A 106 -36.30 -58.70 -11.15
C ALA A 106 -35.74 -57.75 -10.05
N ALA A 107 -36.72 -57.16 -9.37
CA ALA A 107 -36.75 -56.74 -7.96
C ALA A 107 -36.07 -55.42 -7.52
N SER A 108 -36.94 -54.43 -7.28
CA SER A 108 -37.00 -53.50 -6.14
C SER A 108 -35.71 -53.12 -5.39
N THR A 109 -35.43 -51.81 -5.31
CA THR A 109 -35.45 -51.02 -4.04
C THR A 109 -35.14 -49.54 -4.32
N SER A 110 -35.82 -48.69 -3.55
CA SER A 110 -35.78 -47.23 -3.55
C SER A 110 -34.39 -46.65 -3.25
N SER A 111 -33.91 -45.73 -4.08
CA SER A 111 -32.96 -44.70 -3.66
C SER A 111 -33.20 -43.40 -4.44
N SER A 112 -33.45 -42.33 -3.69
CA SER A 112 -33.76 -40.99 -4.18
C SER A 112 -32.53 -40.30 -4.80
N PRO A 113 -32.70 -39.45 -5.84
CA PRO A 113 -31.60 -38.67 -6.44
C PRO A 113 -31.30 -37.36 -5.66
N PRO A 114 -30.07 -36.81 -5.75
CA PRO A 114 -29.63 -35.62 -5.04
C PRO A 114 -30.17 -34.27 -5.61
N PRO A 115 -30.12 -33.17 -4.83
CA PRO A 115 -31.13 -32.09 -4.84
C PRO A 115 -30.80 -30.85 -5.70
N TRP A 116 -29.99 -30.95 -6.74
CA TRP A 116 -29.55 -29.78 -7.53
C TRP A 116 -30.00 -29.80 -9.01
N ALA A 117 -30.89 -30.72 -9.39
CA ALA A 117 -31.55 -30.68 -10.69
C ALA A 117 -32.96 -30.09 -10.55
N ASN A 118 -33.05 -28.78 -10.32
CA ASN A 118 -34.30 -28.06 -10.57
C ASN A 118 -34.01 -26.62 -11.00
N GLY A 119 -34.13 -26.39 -12.31
CA GLY A 119 -33.91 -25.08 -12.93
C GLY A 119 -33.97 -25.20 -14.45
N SER A 120 -35.20 -25.27 -15.00
CA SER A 120 -35.49 -25.06 -16.42
C SER A 120 -35.00 -23.67 -16.87
N PRO A 121 -34.68 -23.48 -18.16
CA PRO A 121 -35.76 -23.10 -19.07
C PRO A 121 -35.77 -23.83 -20.43
N SER A 122 -37.00 -24.10 -20.88
CA SER A 122 -37.50 -24.03 -22.27
C SER A 122 -36.65 -24.51 -23.46
N SER A 123 -37.12 -25.63 -24.02
CA SER A 123 -37.52 -25.85 -25.43
C SER A 123 -36.64 -25.32 -26.57
N SER A 124 -36.09 -26.25 -27.36
CA SER A 124 -36.51 -26.42 -28.76
C SER A 124 -35.99 -27.74 -29.36
N GLN A 125 -36.88 -28.39 -30.10
CA GLN A 125 -36.68 -29.64 -30.83
C GLN A 125 -35.71 -29.47 -32.00
N LEU A 126 -35.09 -30.56 -32.48
CA LEU A 126 -35.26 -31.09 -33.85
C LEU A 126 -34.17 -32.13 -34.20
N PHE A 127 -34.61 -33.14 -34.96
CA PHE A 127 -33.90 -34.06 -35.86
C PHE A 127 -33.79 -35.55 -35.47
N PRO A 128 -34.03 -36.44 -36.47
CA PRO A 128 -34.62 -37.75 -36.24
C PRO A 128 -33.60 -38.88 -36.38
N ARG A 129 -33.95 -39.96 -35.68
CA ARG A 129 -33.39 -41.32 -35.78
C ARG A 129 -33.33 -41.81 -37.23
N LYS A 130 -32.14 -42.25 -37.66
CA LYS A 130 -31.98 -43.17 -38.80
C LYS A 130 -31.16 -44.38 -38.35
N GLN A 131 -31.65 -45.54 -38.74
CA GLN A 131 -31.29 -46.87 -38.32
C GLN A 131 -30.66 -47.55 -39.53
N ASP A 132 -29.40 -47.94 -39.44
CA ASP A 132 -28.68 -48.90 -40.30
C ASP A 132 -27.46 -49.32 -39.46
N GLY A 133 -27.13 -50.58 -39.16
CA GLY A 133 -27.40 -51.81 -39.89
C GLY A 133 -26.11 -52.29 -40.54
N GLU A 134 -25.09 -52.69 -39.77
CA GLU A 134 -23.92 -53.38 -40.31
C GLU A 134 -23.07 -54.07 -39.22
N SER A 135 -22.76 -55.35 -39.45
CA SER A 135 -21.99 -56.25 -38.60
C SER A 135 -20.61 -56.47 -39.23
N GLN A 136 -19.49 -56.32 -38.50
CA GLN A 136 -18.16 -56.95 -38.73
C GLN A 136 -17.05 -56.27 -37.86
N PRO A 137 -15.87 -56.86 -37.64
CA PRO A 137 -15.58 -58.06 -36.84
C PRO A 137 -14.72 -57.75 -35.59
N LEU A 138 -14.98 -58.46 -34.50
CA LEU A 138 -14.39 -58.27 -33.15
C LEU A 138 -12.95 -58.84 -33.00
N LEU A 139 -12.09 -58.79 -34.01
CA LEU A 139 -10.73 -59.37 -33.93
C LEU A 139 -9.55 -58.42 -34.19
N GLN A 140 -9.79 -57.11 -34.37
CA GLN A 140 -8.71 -56.11 -34.48
C GLN A 140 -8.51 -55.27 -33.20
N GLN A 141 -9.34 -55.45 -32.18
CA GLN A 141 -9.37 -54.59 -30.98
C GLN A 141 -8.37 -54.98 -29.88
N GLN A 142 -7.61 -56.07 -30.06
CA GLN A 142 -6.67 -56.55 -29.03
C GLN A 142 -5.21 -56.12 -29.23
N GLN A 143 -4.79 -55.73 -30.44
CA GLN A 143 -3.43 -55.20 -30.69
C GLN A 143 -3.31 -53.67 -30.53
N HIS A 144 -4.39 -52.90 -30.68
CA HIS A 144 -4.35 -51.44 -30.48
C HIS A 144 -4.23 -51.00 -29.01
N HIS A 145 -4.53 -51.89 -28.05
CA HIS A 145 -4.47 -51.55 -26.62
C HIS A 145 -3.03 -51.45 -26.06
N GLN A 146 -2.02 -52.07 -26.69
CA GLN A 146 -0.62 -51.95 -26.22
C GLN A 146 0.08 -50.68 -26.76
N GLN A 147 -0.24 -50.22 -27.97
CA GLN A 147 0.33 -48.97 -28.50
C GLN A 147 -0.31 -47.71 -27.89
N GLN A 148 -1.57 -47.78 -27.47
CA GLN A 148 -2.26 -46.63 -26.88
C GLN A 148 -1.81 -46.32 -25.43
N GLN A 149 -1.29 -47.31 -24.70
CA GLN A 149 -0.67 -47.06 -23.38
C GLN A 149 0.65 -46.28 -23.50
N HIS A 150 1.50 -46.58 -24.49
CA HIS A 150 2.76 -45.87 -24.68
C HIS A 150 2.56 -44.39 -25.09
N HIS A 151 1.53 -44.10 -25.88
CA HIS A 151 1.22 -42.73 -26.29
C HIS A 151 0.70 -41.86 -25.14
N GLN A 152 0.07 -42.46 -24.13
CA GLN A 152 -0.39 -41.75 -22.94
C GLN A 152 0.75 -41.48 -21.94
N GLN A 153 1.77 -42.33 -21.92
CA GLN A 153 2.94 -42.16 -21.05
C GLN A 153 3.92 -41.08 -21.56
N GLN A 154 4.04 -40.89 -22.87
CA GLN A 154 4.84 -39.79 -23.45
C GLN A 154 4.20 -38.40 -23.25
N GLN A 155 2.87 -38.29 -23.21
CA GLN A 155 2.22 -36.99 -22.92
C GLN A 155 2.37 -36.56 -21.46
N GLN A 156 2.62 -37.48 -20.52
CA GLN A 156 2.86 -37.12 -19.12
C GLN A 156 4.28 -36.57 -18.86
N GLN A 157 5.27 -36.89 -19.71
CA GLN A 157 6.63 -36.36 -19.55
C GLN A 157 6.79 -34.90 -20.01
N GLN A 158 5.83 -34.37 -20.77
CA GLN A 158 5.91 -33.00 -21.29
C GLN A 158 5.26 -31.95 -20.37
N MET A 159 4.52 -32.37 -19.33
CA MET A 159 3.90 -31.47 -18.36
C MET A 159 4.78 -31.17 -17.13
N VAL A 160 5.72 -32.05 -16.80
CA VAL A 160 6.70 -31.85 -15.71
C VAL A 160 7.62 -30.63 -15.94
N PRO A 161 8.20 -30.38 -17.14
CA PRO A 161 9.13 -29.26 -17.32
C PRO A 161 8.47 -27.88 -17.23
N LEU A 162 7.18 -27.75 -17.53
CA LEU A 162 6.42 -26.50 -17.35
C LEU A 162 6.19 -26.17 -15.87
N GLN A 163 6.05 -27.20 -15.03
CA GLN A 163 5.86 -27.05 -13.59
C GLN A 163 7.13 -26.53 -12.90
N ASP A 164 8.30 -27.05 -13.28
CA ASP A 164 9.59 -26.68 -12.69
C ASP A 164 9.99 -25.23 -13.02
N SER A 165 9.80 -24.78 -14.28
CA SER A 165 10.06 -23.38 -14.64
C SER A 165 9.22 -22.38 -13.84
N TYR A 166 7.96 -22.70 -13.57
CA TYR A 166 7.10 -21.83 -12.76
C TYR A 166 7.56 -21.79 -11.30
N MET A 167 7.94 -22.93 -10.72
CA MET A 167 8.47 -22.98 -9.34
C MET A 167 9.76 -22.19 -9.19
N GLN A 168 10.68 -22.29 -10.15
CA GLN A 168 11.94 -21.55 -10.17
C GLN A 168 11.71 -20.03 -10.23
N SER A 169 10.91 -19.55 -11.19
CA SER A 169 10.60 -18.12 -11.32
C SER A 169 9.93 -17.52 -10.07
N ARG A 170 9.14 -18.33 -9.37
CA ARG A 170 8.45 -17.92 -8.15
C ARG A 170 9.40 -17.88 -6.94
N ALA A 171 10.32 -18.84 -6.83
CA ALA A 171 11.34 -18.85 -5.79
C ALA A 171 12.25 -17.62 -5.90
N GLU A 172 12.68 -17.29 -7.13
CA GLU A 172 13.44 -16.07 -7.42
C GLU A 172 12.64 -14.80 -7.07
N ALA A 173 11.35 -14.76 -7.40
CA ALA A 173 10.49 -13.64 -7.03
C ALA A 173 10.37 -13.44 -5.52
N LEU A 174 10.28 -14.52 -4.75
CA LEU A 174 10.22 -14.47 -3.28
C LEU A 174 11.54 -14.01 -2.68
N GLN A 175 12.67 -14.51 -3.18
CA GLN A 175 13.99 -14.10 -2.71
C GLN A 175 14.23 -12.60 -2.94
N ASN A 176 13.79 -12.06 -4.08
CA ASN A 176 13.87 -10.63 -4.36
C ASN A 176 12.99 -9.79 -3.41
N VAL A 177 11.79 -10.28 -3.08
CA VAL A 177 10.91 -9.62 -2.11
C VAL A 177 11.53 -9.65 -0.71
N GLU A 178 12.11 -10.78 -0.30
CA GLU A 178 12.78 -10.93 0.99
C GLU A 178 13.98 -9.99 1.14
N SER A 179 14.83 -9.90 0.11
CA SER A 179 15.93 -8.94 0.05
C SER A 179 15.42 -7.50 0.16
N THR A 180 14.33 -7.16 -0.53
CA THR A 180 13.71 -5.83 -0.47
C THR A 180 13.17 -5.54 0.94
N ILE A 181 12.47 -6.48 1.56
CA ILE A 181 11.97 -6.33 2.94
C ILE A 181 13.11 -6.10 3.92
N HIS A 182 14.24 -6.80 3.77
CA HIS A 182 15.42 -6.62 4.61
C HIS A 182 16.02 -5.21 4.45
N GLU A 183 16.16 -4.74 3.22
CA GLU A 183 16.67 -3.40 2.94
C GLU A 183 15.76 -2.28 3.46
N LEU A 184 14.44 -2.42 3.28
CA LEU A 184 13.45 -1.53 3.90
C LEU A 184 13.51 -1.58 5.42
N GLY A 185 13.81 -2.75 6.00
CA GLY A 185 14.07 -2.90 7.43
C GLY A 185 15.26 -2.07 7.90
N ASN A 186 16.34 -2.01 7.11
CA ASN A 186 17.49 -1.16 7.41
C ASN A 186 17.13 0.32 7.33
N ILE A 187 16.44 0.76 6.27
CA ILE A 187 15.96 2.14 6.11
C ILE A 187 15.04 2.53 7.26
N PHE A 188 14.12 1.64 7.64
CA PHE A 188 13.20 1.86 8.75
C PHE A 188 13.94 2.04 10.09
N ASN A 189 14.95 1.21 10.39
CA ASN A 189 15.76 1.37 11.60
C ASN A 189 16.58 2.68 11.58
N GLN A 190 17.11 3.06 10.41
CA GLN A 190 17.80 4.32 10.24
C GLN A 190 16.86 5.49 10.54
N LEU A 191 15.67 5.51 9.92
CA LEU A 191 14.65 6.54 10.17
C LEU A 191 14.21 6.54 11.64
N ALA A 192 14.00 5.38 12.25
CA ALA A 192 13.62 5.26 13.66
C ALA A 192 14.69 5.86 14.59
N THR A 193 15.97 5.68 14.24
CA THR A 193 17.08 6.29 14.99
C THR A 193 17.15 7.81 14.77
N LEU A 194 16.93 8.26 13.53
CA LEU A 194 16.92 9.68 13.19
C LEU A 194 15.76 10.42 13.87
N VAL A 195 14.60 9.77 14.01
CA VAL A 195 13.41 10.31 14.69
C VAL A 195 13.54 10.20 16.22
N SER A 196 14.11 9.11 16.76
CA SER A 196 14.27 8.96 18.22
C SER A 196 15.35 9.86 18.81
N GLN A 197 16.46 10.12 18.09
CA GLN A 197 17.50 11.05 18.53
C GLN A 197 17.02 12.50 18.61
N GLN A 198 15.99 12.86 17.83
CA GLN A 198 15.49 14.24 17.77
C GLN A 198 14.42 14.56 18.83
N GLY A 199 14.10 13.60 19.70
CA GLY A 199 13.07 13.80 20.72
C GLY A 199 11.67 13.69 20.14
N GLU A 200 10.79 13.06 20.92
CA GLU A 200 9.38 12.82 20.65
C GLU A 200 8.67 13.98 19.94
N ILE A 201 8.24 13.76 18.70
CA ILE A 201 7.43 14.71 17.91
C ILE A 201 6.01 14.69 18.49
N ALA A 202 5.82 15.33 19.64
CA ALA A 202 4.54 15.94 19.95
C ALA A 202 4.50 17.24 19.13
N ILE A 203 3.83 17.16 17.98
CA ILE A 203 3.48 18.26 17.06
C ILE A 203 3.64 19.63 17.74
N ARG A 204 4.71 20.35 17.40
CA ARG A 204 5.09 21.67 17.92
C ARG A 204 4.11 22.77 17.51
N ILE A 205 2.87 22.67 17.96
CA ILE A 205 1.94 23.80 17.94
C ILE A 205 2.36 24.80 19.02
N ASP A 206 2.89 24.32 20.15
CA ASP A 206 3.17 25.15 21.32
C ASP A 206 4.41 26.07 21.14
N GLU A 207 5.46 25.61 20.45
CA GLU A 207 6.71 26.39 20.29
C GLU A 207 6.50 27.65 19.45
N ASN A 208 5.72 27.56 18.35
CA ASN A 208 5.32 28.73 17.57
C ASN A 208 4.29 29.63 18.30
N MET A 209 3.55 29.08 19.28
CA MET A 209 2.60 29.86 20.08
C MET A 209 3.33 30.77 21.07
N ASP A 210 4.41 30.29 21.71
CA ASP A 210 5.23 31.09 22.62
C ASP A 210 5.94 32.25 21.89
N ASP A 211 6.51 32.01 20.71
CA ASP A 211 7.12 33.08 19.90
C ASP A 211 6.09 34.10 19.41
N THR A 212 4.89 33.62 19.04
CA THR A 212 3.78 34.50 18.68
C THR A 212 3.32 35.33 19.89
N MET A 213 3.26 34.72 21.08
CA MET A 213 2.92 35.40 22.33
C MET A 213 3.94 36.51 22.64
N ALA A 214 5.24 36.21 22.57
CA ALA A 214 6.30 37.19 22.82
C ALA A 214 6.26 38.37 21.82
N ASN A 215 6.03 38.10 20.53
CA ASN A 215 5.89 39.13 19.52
C ASN A 215 4.62 39.98 19.70
N VAL A 216 3.50 39.35 20.08
CA VAL A 216 2.24 40.05 20.37
C VAL A 216 2.37 40.92 21.62
N GLU A 217 3.01 40.42 22.68
CA GLU A 217 3.31 41.21 23.88
C GLU A 217 4.22 42.40 23.58
N GLY A 218 5.26 42.20 22.76
CA GLY A 218 6.14 43.27 22.29
C GLY A 218 5.37 44.34 21.49
N ALA A 219 4.48 43.92 20.59
CA ALA A 219 3.61 44.80 19.83
C ALA A 219 2.62 45.57 20.72
N GLN A 220 2.02 44.90 21.70
CA GLN A 220 1.15 45.51 22.70
C GLN A 220 1.92 46.58 23.51
N GLY A 221 3.15 46.30 23.93
CA GLY A 221 4.01 47.26 24.61
C GLY A 221 4.30 48.49 23.77
N ALA A 222 4.59 48.32 22.48
CA ALA A 222 4.81 49.42 21.55
C ALA A 222 3.55 50.28 21.35
N LEU A 223 2.37 49.65 21.22
CA LEU A 223 1.09 50.34 21.11
C LEU A 223 0.75 51.12 22.38
N LEU A 224 0.96 50.54 23.57
CA LEU A 224 0.76 51.22 24.85
C LEU A 224 1.72 52.41 25.00
N LYS A 225 2.98 52.27 24.59
CA LYS A 225 3.96 53.35 24.59
C LYS A 225 3.54 54.50 23.68
N TYR A 226 3.04 54.19 22.47
CA TYR A 226 2.55 55.20 21.53
C TYR A 226 1.29 55.90 22.05
N LEU A 227 0.35 55.15 22.62
CA LEU A 227 -0.87 55.69 23.22
C LEU A 227 -0.56 56.62 24.39
N ASN A 228 0.41 56.26 25.25
CA ASN A 228 0.86 57.11 26.35
C ASN A 228 1.53 58.40 25.84
N SER A 229 2.38 58.30 24.81
CA SER A 229 3.02 59.46 24.18
C SER A 229 1.99 60.42 23.56
N ILE A 230 1.00 59.91 22.82
CA ILE A 230 -0.11 60.72 22.28
C ILE A 230 -0.92 61.37 23.40
N SER A 231 -1.26 60.61 24.44
CA SER A 231 -2.06 61.11 25.57
C SER A 231 -1.35 62.26 26.29
N SER A 232 -0.05 62.12 26.56
CA SER A 232 0.78 63.15 27.21
C SER A 232 0.81 64.45 26.41
N ASN A 233 0.91 64.35 25.07
CA ASN A 233 0.91 65.52 24.19
C ASN A 233 -0.42 66.30 24.19
N ARG A 234 -1.55 65.68 24.58
CA ARG A 234 -2.84 66.40 24.70
C ARG A 234 -2.82 67.46 25.79
N TRP A 235 -2.14 67.18 26.91
CA TRP A 235 -2.03 68.15 27.99
C TRP A 235 -1.11 69.31 27.62
N LEU A 236 -0.08 69.04 26.82
CA LEU A 236 0.76 70.09 26.23
C LEU A 236 -0.03 70.96 25.25
N MET A 237 -0.86 70.36 24.37
CA MET A 237 -1.75 71.11 23.49
C MET A 237 -2.76 71.97 24.26
N ILE A 238 -3.35 71.46 25.35
CA ILE A 238 -4.29 72.23 26.16
C ILE A 238 -3.63 73.51 26.72
N LYS A 239 -2.38 73.40 27.18
CA LYS A 239 -1.63 74.55 27.71
C LYS A 239 -1.35 75.60 26.66
N ILE A 240 -0.90 75.19 25.47
CA ILE A 240 -0.67 76.11 24.35
C ILE A 240 -1.98 76.81 23.97
N PHE A 241 -3.09 76.07 23.93
CA PHE A 241 -4.40 76.63 23.63
C PHE A 241 -4.84 77.69 24.66
N PHE A 242 -4.63 77.46 25.96
CA PHE A 242 -4.92 78.46 27.00
C PHE A 242 -4.08 79.72 26.86
N VAL A 243 -2.79 79.58 26.53
CA VAL A 243 -1.91 80.73 26.29
C VAL A 243 -2.41 81.54 25.09
N LEU A 244 -2.81 80.88 24.00
CA LEU A 244 -3.38 81.56 22.83
C LEU A 244 -4.68 82.31 23.15
N ILE A 245 -5.59 81.70 23.92
CA ILE A 245 -6.84 82.38 24.36
C ILE A 245 -6.53 83.59 25.24
N PHE A 246 -5.58 83.46 26.17
CA PHE A 246 -5.20 84.56 27.06
C PHE A 246 -4.65 85.75 26.26
N PHE A 247 -3.76 85.49 25.30
CA PHE A 247 -3.25 86.53 24.40
C PHE A 247 -4.34 87.15 23.54
N LEU A 248 -5.29 86.34 23.03
CA LEU A 248 -6.42 86.83 22.23
C LEU A 248 -7.34 87.74 23.05
N MET A 249 -7.60 87.40 24.32
CA MET A 249 -8.39 88.23 25.23
C MET A 249 -7.71 89.56 25.52
N ILE A 250 -6.39 89.55 25.77
CA ILE A 250 -5.62 90.78 25.95
C ILE A 250 -5.65 91.61 24.67
N PHE A 251 -5.40 91.00 23.51
CA PHE A 251 -5.41 91.69 22.23
C PHE A 251 -6.77 92.34 21.96
N LEU A 252 -7.89 91.62 22.16
CA LEU A 252 -9.22 92.20 22.00
C LEU A 252 -9.47 93.36 22.98
N PHE A 253 -9.04 93.25 24.23
CA PHE A 253 -9.27 94.31 25.22
C PHE A 253 -8.42 95.56 25.00
N PHE A 254 -7.21 95.42 24.44
CA PHE A 254 -6.28 96.53 24.23
C PHE A 254 -6.29 97.11 22.81
N VAL A 255 -6.76 96.36 21.80
CA VAL A 255 -6.79 96.81 20.40
C VAL A 255 -8.20 97.19 19.94
N ALA A 256 -9.27 96.57 20.46
CA ALA A 256 -10.64 97.02 20.26
C ALA A 256 -11.04 98.06 21.32
#